data_AF-A0A2T0KG29-F1
#
_entry.id   AF-A0A2T0KG29-F1
#
_cell.length_a   1.000
_cell.length_b   1.000
_cell.length_c   1.000
_cell.angle_alpha   90.00
_cell.angle_beta   90.00
_cell.angle_gamma   90.00
#
_symmetry.space_group_name_H-M   'P 1'
#
loop_
_entity.id
_entity.type
_entity.pdbx_description
1 polymer ?
#
loop_
_entity_poly.entity_id
_entity_poly.type
_entity_poly.pdbx_seq_one_letter_code
_entity_poly.pdbx_strand_id
1 'polypeptide(L)'
;MPGVTPPERALAARLRKLRKSQWPDVSITQGELAEALSGRKRASVQLISSWESSTNPAPPPEDRLNAIVTFFSTRRSIETQPYRLINEQDLTADEKDQRKLLRDELFALRAAALAATAAPTVSASARSTLVGHGPWFYEQGPILLVCPEPEPEAMNGSAPLTSTADASDVYRLTDLKSLIELYGHIRAVNPDLHVSYKGALEMTTDDWTKHLVLLGGIDFNLATELAMLRTSVPVTQRSVDDDPSRGCFQVVEGDETLNFSPTFADLGGSRVLTHDIGHFFRAPNPHNRERTISVCNGMFGSGVYGAVRALTHDGMRDKNADFLAERFVDDTFSLLFRVDVVKDEALTPDWTAPGTVLHSWPEA
;
A
#
# COMPACT_ATOMS: atom_id res chain seq x y z
N MET A 1 14.45 33.88 -13.57
CA MET A 1 15.49 33.16 -12.80
C MET A 1 15.44 31.70 -13.25
N PRO A 2 16.43 31.18 -14.00
CA PRO A 2 16.40 29.80 -14.46
C PRO A 2 16.42 28.88 -13.25
N GLY A 3 15.42 28.00 -13.15
CA GLY A 3 15.20 27.14 -12.00
C GLY A 3 16.41 26.24 -11.75
N VAL A 4 17.00 26.35 -10.56
CA VAL A 4 18.04 25.44 -10.10
C VAL A 4 17.41 24.06 -10.03
N THR A 5 17.88 23.12 -10.86
CA THR A 5 17.43 21.73 -10.79
C THR A 5 17.71 21.23 -9.36
N PRO A 6 16.68 20.77 -8.64
CA PRO A 6 16.88 20.25 -7.29
C PRO A 6 17.95 19.14 -7.27
N PRO A 7 18.78 19.06 -6.22
CA PRO A 7 19.90 18.12 -6.13
C PRO A 7 19.48 16.65 -6.34
N GLU A 8 18.29 16.27 -5.89
CA GLU A 8 17.73 14.92 -6.09
C GLU A 8 17.39 14.61 -7.55
N ARG A 9 17.14 15.64 -8.38
CA ARG A 9 16.85 15.51 -9.82
C ARG A 9 18.07 15.80 -10.71
N ALA A 10 19.12 16.40 -10.15
CA ALA A 10 20.32 16.77 -10.90
C ALA A 10 21.05 15.54 -11.48
N LEU A 11 21.18 14.47 -10.69
CA LEU A 11 21.78 13.21 -11.18
C LEU A 11 20.94 12.61 -12.31
N ALA A 12 19.62 12.48 -12.14
CA ALA A 12 18.74 11.90 -13.15
C ALA A 12 18.74 12.69 -14.46
N ALA A 13 18.71 14.02 -14.37
CA ALA A 13 18.84 14.90 -15.53
C ALA A 13 20.20 14.72 -16.23
N ARG A 14 21.28 14.58 -15.45
CA ARG A 14 22.63 14.37 -15.99
C ARG A 14 22.77 13.02 -16.70
N LEU A 15 22.24 11.93 -16.11
CA LEU A 15 22.22 10.60 -16.71
C LEU A 15 21.44 10.60 -18.04
N ARG A 16 20.26 11.22 -18.05
CA ARG A 16 19.47 11.38 -19.28
C ARG A 16 20.21 12.22 -20.34
N LYS A 17 20.94 13.26 -19.93
CA LYS A 17 21.76 14.09 -20.83
C LYS A 17 22.93 13.29 -21.42
N LEU A 18 23.62 12.47 -20.62
CA LEU A 18 24.67 11.58 -21.13
C LEU A 18 24.11 10.67 -22.22
N ARG A 19 22.98 10.01 -21.94
CA ARG A 19 22.35 9.09 -22.87
C ARG A 19 21.92 9.74 -24.20
N LYS A 20 21.37 10.95 -24.14
CA LYS A 20 20.83 11.64 -25.33
C LYS A 20 21.85 12.48 -26.08
N SER A 21 22.94 12.90 -25.45
CA SER A 21 23.75 14.02 -25.95
C SER A 21 25.23 13.95 -25.57
N GLN A 22 25.73 12.86 -25.01
CA GLN A 22 27.18 12.71 -24.79
C GLN A 22 27.95 12.69 -26.11
N TRP A 23 27.35 12.10 -27.15
CA TRP A 23 27.90 12.05 -28.49
C TRP A 23 26.98 12.80 -29.46
N PRO A 24 27.49 13.71 -30.30
CA PRO A 24 26.66 14.55 -31.17
C PRO A 24 25.82 13.76 -32.19
N ASP A 25 26.29 12.57 -32.56
CA ASP A 25 25.76 11.76 -33.66
C ASP A 25 24.99 10.52 -33.20
N VAL A 26 24.96 10.23 -31.90
CA VAL A 26 24.32 9.02 -31.34
C VAL A 26 23.50 9.37 -30.11
N SER A 27 22.20 9.09 -30.16
CA SER A 27 21.30 9.09 -29.00
C SER A 27 20.95 7.65 -28.63
N ILE A 28 21.31 7.25 -27.42
CA ILE A 28 21.10 5.87 -26.95
C ILE A 28 19.71 5.74 -26.34
N THR A 29 19.03 4.63 -26.57
CA THR A 29 17.75 4.31 -25.92
C THR A 29 17.99 3.71 -24.53
N GLN A 30 16.97 3.75 -23.66
CA GLN A 30 17.07 3.10 -22.35
C GLN A 30 17.21 1.57 -22.47
N GLY A 31 16.67 0.98 -23.54
CA GLY A 31 16.82 -0.44 -23.88
C GLY A 31 18.25 -0.82 -24.20
N GLU A 32 18.88 -0.09 -25.12
CA GLU A 32 20.28 -0.32 -25.51
C GLU A 32 21.24 -0.12 -24.34
N LEU A 33 21.00 0.89 -23.49
CA LEU A 33 21.80 1.09 -22.28
C LEU A 33 21.60 -0.04 -21.26
N ALA A 34 20.37 -0.52 -21.07
CA ALA A 34 20.09 -1.65 -20.18
C ALA A 34 20.77 -2.94 -20.68
N GLU A 35 20.77 -3.18 -21.99
CA GLU A 35 21.45 -4.31 -22.62
C GLU A 35 22.96 -4.23 -22.40
N ALA A 36 23.58 -3.08 -22.71
CA ALA A 36 25.02 -2.88 -22.53
C ALA A 36 25.50 -3.07 -21.08
N LEU A 37 24.65 -2.73 -20.09
CA LEU A 37 24.94 -2.84 -18.66
C LEU A 37 24.59 -4.22 -18.05
N SER A 38 24.01 -5.13 -18.83
CA SER A 38 23.51 -6.42 -18.34
C SER A 38 24.59 -7.51 -18.17
N GLY A 39 25.84 -7.24 -18.52
CA GLY A 39 26.91 -8.25 -18.56
C GLY A 39 27.08 -9.08 -17.29
N ARG A 40 27.35 -8.45 -16.13
CA ARG A 40 27.52 -9.17 -14.84
C ARG A 40 26.22 -9.33 -14.04
N LYS A 41 25.31 -8.37 -14.16
CA LYS A 41 24.03 -8.34 -13.45
C LYS A 41 23.01 -7.71 -14.38
N ARG A 42 21.88 -8.39 -14.61
CA ARG A 42 20.84 -7.92 -15.54
C ARG A 42 20.37 -6.52 -15.15
N ALA A 43 20.45 -5.58 -16.07
CA ALA A 43 19.79 -4.28 -15.97
C ALA A 43 18.52 -4.33 -16.83
N SER A 44 17.44 -3.74 -16.34
CA SER A 44 16.18 -3.66 -17.08
C SER A 44 15.92 -2.22 -17.51
N VAL A 45 15.08 -2.06 -18.53
CA VAL A 45 14.64 -0.73 -18.99
C VAL A 45 13.96 0.05 -17.85
N GLN A 46 13.24 -0.65 -16.97
CA GLN A 46 12.59 -0.07 -15.79
C GLN A 46 13.62 0.54 -14.81
N LEU A 47 14.77 -0.11 -14.61
CA LEU A 47 15.83 0.43 -13.75
C LEU A 47 16.43 1.71 -14.35
N ILE A 48 16.75 1.70 -15.66
CA ILE A 48 17.25 2.91 -16.34
C ILE A 48 16.22 4.04 -16.28
N SER A 49 14.94 3.72 -16.49
CA SER A 49 13.84 4.69 -16.39
C SER A 49 13.72 5.28 -14.99
N SER A 50 13.83 4.46 -13.94
CA SER A 50 13.81 4.90 -12.54
C SER A 50 14.98 5.84 -12.22
N TRP A 51 16.18 5.56 -12.74
CA TRP A 51 17.36 6.40 -12.53
C TRP A 51 17.31 7.74 -13.29
N GLU A 52 16.59 7.78 -14.41
CA GLU A 52 16.43 8.97 -15.26
C GLU A 52 15.09 9.71 -15.06
N SER A 53 14.29 9.31 -14.06
CA SER A 53 12.97 9.88 -13.82
C SER A 53 13.05 11.37 -13.45
N SER A 54 12.19 12.18 -14.06
CA SER A 54 12.10 13.62 -13.75
C SER A 54 11.16 13.92 -12.58
N THR A 55 10.37 12.94 -12.13
CA THR A 55 9.35 13.10 -11.08
C THR A 55 9.79 12.47 -9.76
N ASN A 56 10.29 11.24 -9.79
CA ASN A 56 10.77 10.52 -8.62
C ASN A 56 11.98 9.65 -8.96
N PRO A 57 13.19 10.25 -9.08
CA PRO A 57 14.39 9.52 -9.43
C PRO A 57 14.92 8.68 -8.25
N ALA A 58 15.27 7.43 -8.52
CA ALA A 58 16.03 6.61 -7.58
C ALA A 58 17.52 6.68 -7.96
N PRO A 59 18.44 7.14 -7.09
CA PRO A 59 19.86 7.12 -7.40
C PRO A 59 20.35 5.69 -7.65
N PRO A 60 21.10 5.42 -8.73
CA PRO A 60 21.65 4.10 -8.99
C PRO A 60 22.61 3.65 -7.85
N PRO A 61 22.65 2.34 -7.54
CA PRO A 61 23.70 1.75 -6.72
C PRO A 61 25.11 2.03 -7.28
N GLU A 62 26.13 1.99 -6.42
CA GLU A 62 27.50 2.39 -6.80
C GLU A 62 28.10 1.51 -7.91
N ASP A 63 27.85 0.21 -7.87
CA ASP A 63 28.26 -0.73 -8.92
C ASP A 63 27.63 -0.36 -10.28
N ARG A 64 26.35 0.04 -10.27
CA ARG A 64 25.63 0.48 -11.46
C ARG A 64 26.10 1.82 -11.96
N LEU A 65 26.35 2.78 -11.07
CA LEU A 65 26.86 4.08 -11.44
C LEU A 65 28.27 3.96 -12.03
N ASN A 66 29.14 3.13 -11.45
CA ASN A 66 30.45 2.84 -12.01
C ASN A 66 30.38 2.23 -13.43
N ALA A 67 29.43 1.33 -13.68
CA ALA A 67 29.21 0.77 -15.01
C ALA A 67 28.76 1.84 -16.02
N ILE A 68 27.86 2.75 -15.61
CA ILE A 68 27.44 3.89 -16.43
C ILE A 68 28.61 4.84 -16.73
N VAL A 69 29.42 5.18 -15.72
CA VAL A 69 30.61 6.02 -15.90
C VAL A 69 31.55 5.39 -16.94
N THR A 70 31.87 4.11 -16.78
CA THR A 70 32.76 3.40 -17.73
C THR A 70 32.17 3.34 -19.14
N PHE A 71 30.86 3.16 -19.28
CA PHE A 71 30.19 3.14 -20.58
C PHE A 71 30.29 4.49 -21.30
N PHE A 72 30.10 5.60 -20.59
CA PHE A 72 30.13 6.95 -21.19
C PHE A 72 31.53 7.58 -21.26
N SER A 73 32.55 6.96 -20.66
CA SER A 73 33.94 7.44 -20.71
C SER A 73 34.68 7.08 -22.00
N THR A 74 34.13 6.19 -22.84
CA THR A 74 34.74 5.79 -24.10
C THR A 74 33.71 5.65 -25.20
N ARG A 75 34.06 6.12 -26.40
CA ARG A 75 33.24 5.91 -27.60
C ARG A 75 33.27 4.45 -28.07
N ARG A 76 34.28 3.67 -27.67
CA ARG A 76 34.41 2.24 -27.98
C ARG A 76 33.26 1.39 -27.46
N SER A 77 32.52 1.90 -26.48
CA SER A 77 31.29 1.28 -25.98
C SER A 77 30.14 1.27 -27.00
N ILE A 78 30.16 2.19 -27.97
CA ILE A 78 29.12 2.34 -29.01
C ILE A 78 29.61 2.04 -30.43
N GLU A 79 30.87 1.64 -30.62
CA GLU A 79 31.43 1.36 -31.96
C GLU A 79 30.75 0.19 -32.67
N THR A 80 30.21 -0.77 -31.91
CA THR A 80 29.52 -1.95 -32.45
C THR A 80 28.20 -2.16 -31.74
N GLN A 81 27.15 -2.50 -32.48
CA GLN A 81 25.88 -2.97 -31.91
C GLN A 81 25.86 -4.51 -31.78
N PRO A 82 25.27 -5.07 -30.71
CA PRO A 82 24.73 -4.36 -29.55
C PRO A 82 25.84 -3.65 -28.75
N TYR A 83 25.50 -2.48 -28.19
CA TYR A 83 26.47 -1.70 -27.41
C TYR A 83 26.97 -2.51 -26.22
N ARG A 84 28.23 -2.29 -25.85
CA ARG A 84 28.89 -3.09 -24.81
C ARG A 84 29.64 -2.24 -23.81
N LEU A 85 29.66 -2.72 -22.58
CA LEU A 85 30.53 -2.17 -21.56
C LEU A 85 31.97 -2.69 -21.78
N ILE A 86 32.90 -1.76 -22.00
CA ILE A 86 34.34 -2.08 -22.04
C ILE A 86 34.84 -2.33 -20.62
N ASN A 87 35.75 -3.28 -20.43
CA ASN A 87 36.34 -3.53 -19.12
C ASN A 87 37.24 -2.36 -18.73
N GLU A 88 37.20 -1.96 -17.45
CA GLU A 88 37.95 -0.81 -16.93
C GLU A 88 39.47 -0.94 -17.13
N GLN A 89 39.98 -2.17 -17.14
CA GLN A 89 41.39 -2.46 -17.38
C GLN A 89 41.84 -2.15 -18.82
N ASP A 90 40.91 -2.23 -19.77
CA ASP A 90 41.15 -2.06 -21.21
C ASP A 90 40.99 -0.60 -21.68
N LEU A 91 40.75 0.33 -20.73
CA LEU A 91 40.67 1.75 -21.01
C LEU A 91 42.06 2.34 -21.24
N THR A 92 42.18 3.18 -22.27
CA THR A 92 43.38 3.97 -22.54
C THR A 92 43.62 5.03 -21.44
N ALA A 93 44.77 5.70 -21.46
CA ALA A 93 45.06 6.76 -20.49
C ALA A 93 44.02 7.89 -20.56
N ASP A 94 43.71 8.38 -21.77
CA ASP A 94 42.72 9.45 -21.97
C ASP A 94 41.31 9.02 -21.53
N GLU A 95 40.92 7.77 -21.80
CA GLU A 95 39.63 7.21 -21.36
C GLU A 95 39.55 7.08 -19.83
N LYS A 96 40.67 6.75 -19.17
CA LYS A 96 40.75 6.72 -17.70
C LYS A 96 40.61 8.11 -17.10
N ASP A 97 41.19 9.13 -17.73
CA ASP A 97 41.05 10.52 -17.30
C ASP A 97 39.60 11.01 -17.47
N GLN A 98 38.98 10.73 -18.62
CA GLN A 98 37.56 11.02 -18.84
C GLN A 98 36.66 10.27 -17.84
N ARG A 99 36.97 9.01 -17.58
CA ARG A 99 36.26 8.20 -16.58
C ARG A 99 36.39 8.82 -15.20
N LYS A 100 37.58 9.27 -14.80
CA LYS A 100 37.81 9.91 -13.50
C LYS A 100 36.97 11.18 -13.36
N LEU A 101 36.97 12.05 -14.37
CA LEU A 101 36.17 13.27 -14.38
C LEU A 101 34.67 12.97 -14.26
N LEU A 102 34.15 12.05 -15.08
CA LEU A 102 32.75 11.63 -15.03
C LEU A 102 32.40 10.96 -13.70
N ARG A 103 33.31 10.16 -13.14
CA ARG A 103 33.10 9.48 -11.86
C ARG A 103 32.99 10.52 -10.75
N ASP A 104 33.93 11.45 -10.67
CA ASP A 104 33.95 12.47 -9.63
C ASP A 104 32.68 13.36 -9.73
N GLU A 105 32.25 13.73 -10.95
CA GLU A 105 30.99 14.45 -11.20
C GLU A 105 29.76 13.65 -10.75
N LEU A 106 29.59 12.43 -11.26
CA LEU A 106 28.38 11.65 -11.02
C LEU A 106 28.28 11.16 -9.56
N PHE A 107 29.41 10.84 -8.92
CA PHE A 107 29.41 10.48 -7.50
C PHE A 107 29.18 11.70 -6.60
N ALA A 108 29.64 12.90 -6.97
CA ALA A 108 29.27 14.13 -6.27
C ALA A 108 27.75 14.41 -6.39
N LEU A 109 27.18 14.23 -7.58
CA LEU A 109 25.74 14.34 -7.80
C LEU A 109 24.94 13.27 -7.05
N ARG A 110 25.44 12.03 -6.99
CA ARG A 110 24.83 10.96 -6.18
C ARG A 110 24.91 11.27 -4.69
N ALA A 111 26.05 11.73 -4.21
CA ALA A 111 26.22 12.15 -2.82
C ALA A 111 25.28 13.32 -2.49
N ALA A 112 25.14 14.30 -3.37
CA ALA A 112 24.21 15.42 -3.22
C ALA A 112 22.74 14.97 -3.26
N ALA A 113 22.37 14.01 -4.13
CA ALA A 113 21.02 13.46 -4.20
C ALA A 113 20.69 12.65 -2.94
N LEU A 114 21.62 11.82 -2.46
CA LEU A 114 21.47 11.09 -1.20
C LEU A 114 21.44 12.05 -0.01
N ALA A 115 22.28 13.09 -0.01
CA ALA A 115 22.30 14.13 1.00
C ALA A 115 21.06 15.02 0.94
N ALA A 116 20.42 15.23 -0.20
CA ALA A 116 19.13 15.93 -0.30
C ALA A 116 17.97 15.05 0.17
N THR A 117 18.12 13.73 0.01
CA THR A 117 17.20 12.74 0.60
C THR A 117 17.43 12.58 2.12
N ALA A 118 18.63 12.92 2.62
CA ALA A 118 19.03 12.81 4.03
C ALA A 118 19.05 14.16 4.78
N ALA A 119 19.08 15.29 4.06
CA ALA A 119 19.01 16.64 4.62
C ALA A 119 17.59 16.84 5.14
N PRO A 120 17.43 17.50 6.30
CA PRO A 120 16.12 17.77 6.85
C PRO A 120 15.47 18.84 5.96
N THR A 121 14.72 18.40 4.96
CA THR A 121 13.57 19.15 4.49
C THR A 121 12.74 19.44 5.73
N VAL A 122 12.61 20.74 6.03
CA VAL A 122 11.53 21.23 6.88
C VAL A 122 10.24 20.64 6.29
N SER A 123 9.58 19.80 7.08
CA SER A 123 8.48 18.90 6.74
C SER A 123 8.83 17.54 6.07
N ALA A 124 9.92 16.90 6.49
CA ALA A 124 9.79 15.51 6.91
C ALA A 124 9.38 15.57 8.38
N SER A 125 8.10 15.27 8.66
CA SER A 125 7.74 14.74 9.98
C SER A 125 8.85 13.76 10.34
N ALA A 126 9.48 13.92 11.52
CA ALA A 126 10.29 12.87 12.10
C ALA A 126 9.57 11.57 11.78
N ARG A 127 10.21 10.57 11.14
CA ARG A 127 9.52 9.29 10.96
C ARG A 127 9.13 8.86 12.36
N SER A 128 7.87 9.11 12.70
CA SER A 128 7.28 8.72 13.96
C SER A 128 7.53 7.24 13.98
N THR A 129 8.26 6.77 14.99
CA THR A 129 8.50 5.34 15.13
C THR A 129 7.13 4.70 15.15
N LEU A 130 6.74 3.93 14.13
CA LEU A 130 5.38 3.37 13.99
C LEU A 130 4.86 2.74 15.31
N VAL A 131 5.80 2.23 16.10
CA VAL A 131 5.63 1.77 17.47
C VAL A 131 4.95 2.81 18.37
N GLY A 132 3.92 2.38 19.08
CA GLY A 132 3.39 3.14 20.22
C GLY A 132 2.43 4.27 19.87
N HIS A 133 1.94 4.37 18.63
CA HIS A 133 1.03 5.45 18.25
C HIS A 133 0.03 5.05 17.14
N GLY A 134 -0.93 5.95 16.91
CA GLY A 134 -1.94 5.81 15.87
C GLY A 134 -3.11 4.90 16.26
N PRO A 135 -4.11 4.74 15.37
CA PRO A 135 -5.34 4.05 15.71
C PRO A 135 -5.11 2.57 16.04
N TRP A 136 -4.07 1.95 15.51
CA TRP A 136 -3.79 0.53 15.75
C TRP A 136 -2.93 0.26 16.99
N PHE A 137 -2.56 1.29 17.76
CA PHE A 137 -1.86 1.11 19.02
C PHE A 137 -2.82 0.78 20.17
N TYR A 138 -2.38 -0.13 21.03
CA TYR A 138 -3.08 -0.54 22.24
C TYR A 138 -2.10 -0.52 23.40
N GLU A 139 -2.53 -0.05 24.57
CA GLU A 139 -1.66 0.06 25.74
C GLU A 139 -1.31 -1.31 26.34
N GLN A 140 -2.28 -2.23 26.35
CA GLN A 140 -2.14 -3.53 27.00
C GLN A 140 -3.15 -4.56 26.48
N GLY A 141 -2.88 -5.83 26.79
CA GLY A 141 -3.80 -6.94 26.52
C GLY A 141 -3.62 -7.59 25.16
N PRO A 142 -4.21 -8.79 24.97
CA PRO A 142 -4.11 -9.52 23.71
C PRO A 142 -4.98 -8.88 22.62
N ILE A 143 -4.47 -8.92 21.39
CA ILE A 143 -5.14 -8.45 20.19
C ILE A 143 -5.44 -9.65 19.29
N LEU A 144 -6.70 -9.80 18.90
CA LEU A 144 -7.17 -10.86 18.02
C LEU A 144 -7.79 -10.25 16.75
N LEU A 145 -7.21 -10.59 15.61
CA LEU A 145 -7.82 -10.34 14.31
C LEU A 145 -8.78 -11.49 13.98
N VAL A 146 -9.98 -11.18 13.53
CA VAL A 146 -10.99 -12.18 13.15
C VAL A 146 -11.25 -12.03 11.66
N CYS A 147 -10.95 -13.08 10.91
CA CYS A 147 -11.17 -13.14 9.47
C CYS A 147 -12.49 -13.83 9.13
N PRO A 148 -13.14 -13.46 8.02
CA PRO A 148 -14.27 -14.23 7.53
C PRO A 148 -13.80 -15.62 7.11
N GLU A 149 -14.66 -16.60 7.37
CA GLU A 149 -14.43 -18.01 7.11
C GLU A 149 -15.73 -18.59 6.55
N PRO A 150 -15.85 -18.77 5.22
CA PRO A 150 -17.03 -19.35 4.61
C PRO A 150 -17.28 -20.76 5.11
N GLU A 151 -18.55 -21.13 5.27
CA GLU A 151 -18.90 -22.52 5.55
C GLU A 151 -18.48 -23.43 4.37
N PRO A 152 -18.04 -24.68 4.62
CA PRO A 152 -17.58 -25.59 3.58
C PRO A 152 -18.59 -25.77 2.43
N GLU A 153 -19.89 -25.72 2.72
CA GLU A 153 -20.98 -25.84 1.77
C GLU A 153 -21.07 -24.65 0.80
N ALA A 154 -20.66 -23.45 1.25
CA ALA A 154 -20.66 -22.23 0.44
C ALA A 154 -19.52 -22.19 -0.60
N MET A 155 -18.52 -23.07 -0.49
CA MET A 155 -17.35 -23.11 -1.39
C MET A 155 -17.60 -23.81 -2.75
N ASN A 156 -18.85 -24.10 -3.13
CA ASN A 156 -19.27 -24.56 -4.48
C ASN A 156 -18.32 -25.61 -5.13
N GLY A 157 -17.98 -26.67 -4.40
CA GLY A 157 -17.20 -27.80 -4.93
C GLY A 157 -15.71 -27.56 -5.14
N SER A 158 -15.19 -26.36 -4.84
CA SER A 158 -13.76 -26.18 -4.58
C SER A 158 -13.48 -26.73 -3.19
N ALA A 159 -13.39 -28.07 -3.09
CA ALA A 159 -13.17 -28.73 -1.82
C ALA A 159 -11.99 -28.05 -1.09
N PRO A 160 -12.18 -27.58 0.15
CA PRO A 160 -11.03 -27.18 0.93
C PRO A 160 -10.10 -28.39 0.99
N LEU A 161 -8.81 -28.19 0.77
CA LEU A 161 -7.78 -29.22 0.90
C LEU A 161 -7.65 -29.68 2.38
N THR A 162 -8.74 -29.81 3.13
CA THR A 162 -8.76 -30.09 4.58
C THR A 162 -8.56 -31.56 4.91
N SER A 163 -8.54 -32.46 3.92
CA SER A 163 -8.30 -33.90 4.13
C SER A 163 -6.95 -34.40 3.59
N THR A 164 -6.05 -33.50 3.20
CA THR A 164 -4.72 -33.87 2.71
C THR A 164 -3.65 -33.54 3.73
N ALA A 165 -2.56 -34.31 3.78
CA ALA A 165 -1.38 -33.98 4.59
C ALA A 165 -0.77 -32.60 4.23
N ASP A 166 -1.20 -32.01 3.09
CA ASP A 166 -0.79 -30.72 2.57
C ASP A 166 -1.82 -29.59 2.86
N ALA A 167 -2.77 -29.82 3.78
CA ALA A 167 -3.76 -28.82 4.19
C ALA A 167 -3.09 -27.58 4.78
N SER A 168 -3.50 -26.39 4.32
CA SER A 168 -3.12 -25.11 4.92
C SER A 168 -4.34 -24.48 5.58
N ASP A 169 -4.30 -24.34 6.91
CA ASP A 169 -5.37 -23.75 7.72
C ASP A 169 -5.70 -22.30 7.32
N VAL A 170 -4.81 -21.62 6.59
CA VAL A 170 -5.04 -20.25 6.14
C VAL A 170 -5.92 -20.20 4.88
N TYR A 171 -6.01 -21.28 4.10
CA TYR A 171 -6.76 -21.30 2.84
C TYR A 171 -8.29 -21.18 3.02
N ARG A 172 -8.80 -21.52 4.20
CA ARG A 172 -10.22 -21.38 4.54
C ARG A 172 -10.66 -19.93 4.81
N LEU A 173 -9.70 -19.03 5.03
CA LEU A 173 -10.00 -17.63 5.35
C LEU A 173 -10.16 -16.82 4.06
N THR A 174 -11.07 -15.85 4.07
CA THR A 174 -11.17 -14.83 3.02
C THR A 174 -10.53 -13.52 3.47
N ASP A 175 -10.47 -12.53 2.57
CA ASP A 175 -9.82 -11.23 2.81
C ASP A 175 -8.34 -11.33 3.26
N LEU A 176 -7.63 -12.35 2.77
CA LEU A 176 -6.23 -12.63 3.14
C LEU A 176 -5.29 -11.44 2.89
N LYS A 177 -5.51 -10.65 1.84
CA LYS A 177 -4.73 -9.42 1.58
C LYS A 177 -4.84 -8.44 2.73
N SER A 178 -6.06 -8.25 3.24
CA SER A 178 -6.38 -7.38 4.38
C SER A 178 -5.79 -7.92 5.68
N LEU A 179 -5.89 -9.24 5.90
CA LEU A 179 -5.28 -9.91 7.06
C LEU A 179 -3.76 -9.70 7.09
N ILE A 180 -3.06 -10.00 5.99
CA ILE A 180 -1.59 -9.94 5.94
C ILE A 180 -1.10 -8.52 6.20
N GLU A 181 -1.70 -7.53 5.54
CA GLU A 181 -1.39 -6.11 5.70
C GLU A 181 -1.61 -5.66 7.15
N LEU A 182 -2.81 -5.93 7.70
CA LEU A 182 -3.18 -5.43 9.02
C LEU A 182 -2.43 -6.16 10.15
N TYR A 183 -2.27 -7.48 10.04
CA TYR A 183 -1.53 -8.27 11.02
C TYR A 183 -0.09 -7.78 11.16
N GLY A 184 0.60 -7.56 10.03
CA GLY A 184 1.95 -7.02 10.01
C GLY A 184 2.03 -5.64 10.64
N HIS A 185 1.09 -4.76 10.30
CA HIS A 185 1.02 -3.41 10.85
C HIS A 185 0.78 -3.40 12.36
N ILE A 186 -0.23 -4.12 12.85
CA ILE A 186 -0.55 -4.19 14.28
C ILE A 186 0.63 -4.75 15.08
N ARG A 187 1.32 -5.80 14.58
CA ARG A 187 2.55 -6.31 15.20
C ARG A 187 3.67 -5.29 15.25
N ALA A 188 3.81 -4.47 14.21
CA ALA A 188 4.83 -3.43 14.16
C ALA A 188 4.53 -2.25 15.11
N VAL A 189 3.27 -1.87 15.26
CA VAL A 189 2.82 -0.82 16.20
C VAL A 189 2.89 -1.30 17.67
N ASN A 190 2.63 -2.59 17.91
CA ASN A 190 2.52 -3.20 19.24
C ASN A 190 3.52 -4.36 19.42
N PRO A 191 4.84 -4.08 19.47
CA PRO A 191 5.87 -5.12 19.50
C PRO A 191 5.77 -6.03 20.73
N ASP A 192 5.37 -5.47 21.88
CA ASP A 192 5.32 -6.14 23.18
C ASP A 192 4.00 -6.88 23.43
N LEU A 193 2.96 -6.65 22.62
CA LEU A 193 1.66 -7.29 22.79
C LEU A 193 1.54 -8.57 21.98
N HIS A 194 0.75 -9.51 22.51
CA HIS A 194 0.39 -10.72 21.80
C HIS A 194 -0.68 -10.41 20.74
N VAL A 195 -0.31 -10.56 19.46
CA VAL A 195 -1.20 -10.41 18.32
C VAL A 195 -1.37 -11.75 17.63
N SER A 196 -2.62 -12.21 17.53
CA SER A 196 -3.01 -13.45 16.83
C SER A 196 -4.15 -13.18 15.86
N TYR A 197 -4.46 -14.16 15.02
CA TYR A 197 -5.64 -14.15 14.17
C TYR A 197 -6.37 -15.49 14.23
N LYS A 198 -7.68 -15.48 13.94
CA LYS A 198 -8.54 -16.67 13.83
C LYS A 198 -9.57 -16.48 12.72
N GLY A 199 -10.10 -17.59 12.21
CA GLY A 199 -11.33 -17.57 11.44
C GLY A 199 -12.55 -17.35 12.35
N ALA A 200 -13.60 -16.76 11.79
CA ALA A 200 -14.81 -16.45 12.54
C ALA A 200 -15.48 -17.68 13.17
N LEU A 201 -15.38 -18.85 12.54
CA LEU A 201 -15.98 -20.10 13.04
C LEU A 201 -15.21 -20.72 14.22
N GLU A 202 -13.96 -20.30 14.43
CA GLU A 202 -13.09 -20.79 15.51
C GLU A 202 -13.10 -19.92 16.77
N MET A 203 -13.89 -18.85 16.76
CA MET A 203 -14.00 -17.98 17.90
C MET A 203 -14.60 -18.72 19.10
N THR A 204 -13.94 -18.61 20.23
CA THR A 204 -14.41 -19.12 21.52
C THR A 204 -14.98 -17.98 22.36
N THR A 205 -15.70 -18.29 23.45
CA THR A 205 -16.24 -17.28 24.35
C THR A 205 -15.16 -16.37 24.94
N ASP A 206 -13.98 -16.90 25.27
CA ASP A 206 -12.89 -16.12 25.85
C ASP A 206 -12.30 -15.11 24.86
N ASP A 207 -12.33 -15.43 23.55
CA ASP A 207 -11.83 -14.54 22.51
C ASP A 207 -12.60 -13.21 22.49
N TRP A 208 -13.89 -13.22 22.83
CA TRP A 208 -14.73 -12.02 22.87
C TRP A 208 -14.29 -10.97 23.90
N THR A 209 -13.42 -11.33 24.86
CA THR A 209 -12.93 -10.42 25.90
C THR A 209 -11.63 -9.68 25.54
N LYS A 210 -11.08 -9.94 24.35
CA LYS A 210 -9.81 -9.36 23.84
C LYS A 210 -10.03 -8.02 23.11
N HIS A 211 -8.94 -7.36 22.68
CA HIS A 211 -9.09 -6.39 21.60
C HIS A 211 -9.45 -7.16 20.33
N LEU A 212 -10.61 -6.86 19.74
CA LEU A 212 -11.08 -7.50 18.52
C LEU A 212 -10.89 -6.57 17.33
N VAL A 213 -10.33 -7.12 16.26
CA VAL A 213 -10.19 -6.45 14.97
C VAL A 213 -10.86 -7.34 13.92
N LEU A 214 -12.07 -6.99 13.52
CA LEU A 214 -12.90 -7.80 12.64
C LEU A 214 -12.70 -7.37 11.20
N LEU A 215 -12.37 -8.32 10.33
CA LEU A 215 -12.22 -8.10 8.89
C LEU A 215 -13.44 -8.63 8.15
N GLY A 216 -13.88 -7.89 7.14
CA GLY A 216 -14.95 -8.32 6.25
C GLY A 216 -16.36 -8.10 6.80
N GLY A 217 -17.33 -8.32 5.91
CA GLY A 217 -18.75 -8.09 6.16
C GLY A 217 -19.46 -9.25 6.83
N ILE A 218 -20.79 -9.11 6.94
CA ILE A 218 -21.65 -10.03 7.70
C ILE A 218 -21.79 -11.44 7.09
N ASP A 219 -21.57 -11.61 5.78
CA ASP A 219 -21.89 -12.85 5.05
C ASP A 219 -21.08 -14.08 5.52
N PHE A 220 -19.80 -13.88 5.87
CA PHE A 220 -18.91 -14.96 6.35
C PHE A 220 -18.22 -14.60 7.67
N ASN A 221 -18.68 -13.55 8.34
CA ASN A 221 -18.14 -13.12 9.62
C ASN A 221 -19.27 -12.74 10.58
N LEU A 222 -19.84 -13.76 11.23
CA LEU A 222 -20.85 -13.58 12.28
C LEU A 222 -20.34 -12.64 13.40
N ALA A 223 -19.03 -12.58 13.63
CA ALA A 223 -18.50 -11.68 14.64
C ALA A 223 -18.70 -10.21 14.26
N THR A 224 -18.57 -9.86 12.97
CA THR A 224 -18.86 -8.51 12.45
C THR A 224 -20.34 -8.16 12.67
N GLU A 225 -21.25 -9.07 12.31
CA GLU A 225 -22.70 -8.86 12.50
C GLU A 225 -23.04 -8.63 13.98
N LEU A 226 -22.52 -9.48 14.88
CA LEU A 226 -22.73 -9.36 16.31
C LEU A 226 -22.13 -8.07 16.89
N ALA A 227 -20.99 -7.61 16.37
CA ALA A 227 -20.39 -6.34 16.78
C ALA A 227 -21.26 -5.15 16.38
N MET A 228 -21.82 -5.15 15.16
CA MET A 228 -22.76 -4.11 14.72
C MET A 228 -24.02 -4.09 15.59
N LEU A 229 -24.58 -5.26 15.93
CA LEU A 229 -25.78 -5.38 16.77
C LEU A 229 -25.56 -4.95 18.23
N ARG A 230 -24.35 -5.11 18.77
CA ARG A 230 -24.03 -4.85 20.19
C ARG A 230 -23.37 -3.51 20.44
N THR A 231 -23.06 -2.75 19.40
CA THR A 231 -22.54 -1.38 19.50
C THR A 231 -23.61 -0.39 19.08
N SER A 232 -23.49 0.87 19.49
CA SER A 232 -24.46 1.93 19.17
C SER A 232 -24.29 2.51 17.76
N VAL A 233 -23.51 1.85 16.89
CA VAL A 233 -23.20 2.35 15.54
C VAL A 233 -24.45 2.23 14.65
N PRO A 234 -24.91 3.33 14.00
CA PRO A 234 -26.19 3.36 13.26
C PRO A 234 -26.07 2.82 11.83
N VAL A 235 -25.03 2.06 11.51
CA VAL A 235 -24.77 1.50 10.19
C VAL A 235 -25.19 0.05 10.18
N THR A 236 -25.99 -0.36 9.20
CA THR A 236 -26.32 -1.76 8.94
C THR A 236 -25.84 -2.16 7.56
N GLN A 237 -25.34 -3.39 7.41
CA GLN A 237 -25.01 -3.95 6.10
C GLN A 237 -26.18 -4.81 5.62
N ARG A 238 -26.53 -4.67 4.35
CA ARG A 238 -27.49 -5.53 3.66
C ARG A 238 -26.77 -6.25 2.54
N SER A 239 -26.78 -7.57 2.59
CA SER A 239 -26.44 -8.43 1.44
C SER A 239 -27.75 -8.96 0.86
N VAL A 240 -27.84 -9.06 -0.47
CA VAL A 240 -29.02 -9.62 -1.14
C VAL A 240 -28.56 -10.84 -1.93
N ASP A 241 -29.11 -12.01 -1.58
CA ASP A 241 -28.64 -13.32 -2.04
C ASP A 241 -28.68 -13.53 -3.57
N ASP A 242 -29.48 -12.75 -4.30
CA ASP A 242 -29.72 -12.94 -5.74
C ASP A 242 -28.86 -12.06 -6.66
N ASP A 243 -28.29 -10.96 -6.14
CA ASP A 243 -27.37 -10.10 -6.88
C ASP A 243 -26.45 -9.34 -5.90
N PRO A 244 -25.16 -9.73 -5.77
CA PRO A 244 -24.24 -9.09 -4.83
C PRO A 244 -24.01 -7.60 -5.11
N SER A 245 -24.41 -7.10 -6.29
CA SER A 245 -24.38 -5.67 -6.58
C SER A 245 -25.52 -4.86 -5.98
N ARG A 246 -26.54 -5.53 -5.42
CA ARG A 246 -27.66 -4.90 -4.72
C ARG A 246 -27.41 -4.76 -3.23
N GLY A 247 -26.28 -5.26 -2.74
CA GLY A 247 -25.85 -5.02 -1.37
C GLY A 247 -25.57 -3.53 -1.12
N CYS A 248 -25.82 -3.09 0.10
CA CYS A 248 -25.58 -1.72 0.52
C CYS A 248 -25.23 -1.63 2.00
N PHE A 249 -24.61 -0.52 2.37
CA PHE A 249 -24.68 -0.04 3.75
C PHE A 249 -25.86 0.91 3.88
N GLN A 250 -26.64 0.73 4.95
CA GLN A 250 -27.83 1.51 5.25
C GLN A 250 -27.64 2.27 6.56
N VAL A 251 -27.96 3.56 6.54
CA VAL A 251 -27.98 4.44 7.71
C VAL A 251 -29.37 5.04 7.85
N VAL A 252 -29.90 5.09 9.06
CA VAL A 252 -31.17 5.76 9.37
C VAL A 252 -30.88 7.09 10.04
N GLU A 253 -31.21 8.19 9.37
CA GLU A 253 -31.06 9.56 9.86
C GLU A 253 -32.45 10.19 10.01
N GLY A 254 -32.94 10.26 11.25
CA GLY A 254 -34.32 10.68 11.52
C GLY A 254 -35.32 9.74 10.85
N ASP A 255 -36.13 10.28 9.94
CA ASP A 255 -37.12 9.52 9.15
C ASP A 255 -36.56 9.07 7.78
N GLU A 256 -35.33 9.45 7.43
CA GLU A 256 -34.70 9.11 6.16
C GLU A 256 -33.80 7.88 6.27
N THR A 257 -33.78 7.09 5.21
CA THR A 257 -32.89 5.93 5.06
C THR A 257 -31.93 6.18 3.91
N LEU A 258 -30.65 6.33 4.23
CA LEU A 258 -29.58 6.50 3.26
C LEU A 258 -28.99 5.14 2.91
N ASN A 259 -28.85 4.87 1.61
CA ASN A 259 -28.23 3.65 1.09
C ASN A 259 -26.95 3.98 0.33
N PHE A 260 -25.87 3.31 0.69
CA PHE A 260 -24.56 3.44 0.05
C PHE A 260 -24.19 2.13 -0.62
N SER A 261 -24.18 2.12 -1.95
CA SER A 261 -23.95 0.93 -2.77
C SER A 261 -22.67 1.04 -3.60
N PRO A 262 -22.02 -0.09 -3.88
CA PRO A 262 -20.86 -0.15 -4.77
C PRO A 262 -21.27 0.21 -6.21
N THR A 263 -20.34 0.76 -6.98
CA THR A 263 -20.57 1.17 -8.38
C THR A 263 -19.77 0.29 -9.34
N PHE A 264 -20.40 -0.06 -10.46
CA PHE A 264 -19.81 -0.90 -11.50
C PHE A 264 -19.84 -0.18 -12.85
N ALA A 265 -18.86 -0.48 -13.70
CA ALA A 265 -18.86 -0.10 -15.11
C ALA A 265 -18.96 -1.35 -16.00
N ASP A 266 -19.54 -1.20 -17.18
CA ASP A 266 -19.46 -2.21 -18.23
C ASP A 266 -18.23 -1.91 -19.10
N LEU A 267 -17.26 -2.81 -19.07
CA LEU A 267 -16.03 -2.73 -19.86
C LEU A 267 -15.89 -4.00 -20.69
N GLY A 268 -16.16 -3.89 -21.99
CA GLY A 268 -16.04 -5.02 -22.92
C GLY A 268 -17.04 -6.15 -22.65
N GLY A 269 -18.24 -5.84 -22.15
CA GLY A 269 -19.27 -6.83 -21.81
C GLY A 269 -19.02 -7.53 -20.47
N SER A 270 -18.01 -7.10 -19.71
CA SER A 270 -17.73 -7.55 -18.35
C SER A 270 -18.07 -6.45 -17.36
N ARG A 271 -18.77 -6.81 -16.29
CA ARG A 271 -19.09 -5.90 -15.18
C ARG A 271 -17.87 -5.77 -14.26
N VAL A 272 -17.29 -4.57 -14.19
CA VAL A 272 -16.08 -4.28 -13.41
C VAL A 272 -16.42 -3.34 -12.27
N LEU A 273 -16.00 -3.70 -11.05
CA LEU A 273 -16.15 -2.85 -9.87
C LEU A 273 -15.25 -1.62 -10.02
N THR A 274 -15.84 -0.42 -9.96
CA THR A 274 -15.10 0.86 -10.05
C THR A 274 -15.03 1.56 -8.70
N HIS A 275 -16.05 1.39 -7.88
CA HIS A 275 -16.09 1.95 -6.53
C HIS A 275 -16.70 0.92 -5.59
N ASP A 276 -15.96 0.58 -4.54
CA ASP A 276 -16.48 -0.15 -3.39
C ASP A 276 -16.84 0.84 -2.26
N ILE A 277 -17.57 0.36 -1.27
CA ILE A 277 -17.86 1.09 -0.05
C ILE A 277 -17.08 0.42 1.08
N GLY A 278 -16.19 1.17 1.71
CA GLY A 278 -15.51 0.78 2.94
C GLY A 278 -16.28 1.28 4.16
N HIS A 279 -16.26 0.48 5.22
CA HIS A 279 -16.81 0.83 6.53
C HIS A 279 -15.73 0.59 7.58
N PHE A 280 -15.42 1.63 8.33
CA PHE A 280 -14.57 1.54 9.50
C PHE A 280 -15.36 2.02 10.72
N PHE A 281 -15.44 1.20 11.76
CA PHE A 281 -15.94 1.66 13.04
C PHE A 281 -15.10 1.11 14.19
N ARG A 282 -15.09 1.85 15.29
CA ARG A 282 -14.45 1.47 16.53
C ARG A 282 -15.37 1.79 17.69
N ALA A 283 -15.34 0.94 18.71
CA ALA A 283 -16.06 1.11 19.96
C ALA A 283 -15.35 0.38 21.12
N PRO A 284 -15.63 0.74 22.39
CA PRO A 284 -15.32 -0.11 23.54
C PRO A 284 -15.95 -1.49 23.39
N ASN A 285 -15.23 -2.54 23.79
CA ASN A 285 -15.73 -3.91 23.71
C ASN A 285 -16.83 -4.14 24.78
N PRO A 286 -18.07 -4.52 24.41
CA PRO A 286 -19.16 -4.75 25.35
C PRO A 286 -18.88 -5.86 26.38
N HIS A 287 -18.01 -6.81 26.05
CA HIS A 287 -17.65 -7.94 26.92
C HIS A 287 -16.43 -7.65 27.79
N ASN A 288 -15.67 -6.59 27.48
CA ASN A 288 -14.57 -6.09 28.30
C ASN A 288 -14.28 -4.63 27.94
N ARG A 289 -14.80 -3.67 28.71
CA ARG A 289 -14.73 -2.24 28.37
C ARG A 289 -13.31 -1.64 28.35
N GLU A 290 -12.33 -2.34 28.93
CA GLU A 290 -10.92 -1.96 28.80
C GLU A 290 -10.29 -2.40 27.47
N ARG A 291 -11.06 -3.04 26.60
CA ARG A 291 -10.65 -3.50 25.27
C ARG A 291 -11.55 -2.86 24.23
N THR A 292 -11.16 -2.99 22.97
CA THR A 292 -11.83 -2.33 21.85
C THR A 292 -12.34 -3.37 20.85
N ILE A 293 -13.42 -3.04 20.15
CA ILE A 293 -13.80 -3.69 18.90
C ILE A 293 -13.55 -2.67 17.78
N SER A 294 -12.79 -3.06 16.78
CA SER A 294 -12.60 -2.30 15.54
C SER A 294 -13.01 -3.18 14.37
N VAL A 295 -13.72 -2.62 13.40
CA VAL A 295 -14.21 -3.37 12.24
C VAL A 295 -13.74 -2.69 10.98
N CYS A 296 -13.07 -3.45 10.11
CA CYS A 296 -12.74 -3.06 8.74
C CYS A 296 -13.62 -3.89 7.80
N ASN A 297 -14.73 -3.31 7.36
CA ASN A 297 -15.74 -3.93 6.53
C ASN A 297 -15.77 -3.27 5.13
N GLY A 298 -16.36 -3.95 4.16
CA GLY A 298 -16.66 -3.43 2.84
C GLY A 298 -17.73 -4.28 2.15
N MET A 299 -18.29 -3.76 1.05
CA MET A 299 -19.25 -4.57 0.26
C MET A 299 -18.54 -5.69 -0.50
N PHE A 300 -17.31 -5.45 -0.96
CA PHE A 300 -16.41 -6.50 -1.44
C PHE A 300 -15.05 -6.42 -0.74
N GLY A 301 -14.18 -7.40 -1.02
CA GLY A 301 -12.83 -7.44 -0.48
C GLY A 301 -11.99 -6.20 -0.81
N SER A 302 -12.32 -5.46 -1.87
CA SER A 302 -11.71 -4.17 -2.19
C SER A 302 -12.01 -3.11 -1.13
N GLY A 303 -13.26 -3.02 -0.67
CA GLY A 303 -13.70 -2.11 0.38
C GLY A 303 -13.07 -2.46 1.73
N VAL A 304 -13.01 -3.75 2.07
CA VAL A 304 -12.32 -4.27 3.27
C VAL A 304 -10.84 -3.87 3.23
N TYR A 305 -10.18 -4.12 2.10
CA TYR A 305 -8.77 -3.80 1.93
C TYR A 305 -8.51 -2.29 1.93
N GLY A 306 -9.42 -1.50 1.36
CA GLY A 306 -9.40 -0.04 1.43
C GLY A 306 -9.51 0.46 2.87
N ALA A 307 -10.40 -0.13 3.67
CA ALA A 307 -10.56 0.21 5.09
C ALA A 307 -9.31 -0.10 5.92
N VAL A 308 -8.65 -1.23 5.66
CA VAL A 308 -7.35 -1.55 6.26
C VAL A 308 -6.30 -0.53 5.84
N ARG A 309 -6.13 -0.34 4.52
CA ARG A 309 -5.06 0.51 3.99
C ARG A 309 -5.20 1.97 4.35
N ALA A 310 -6.42 2.45 4.60
CA ALA A 310 -6.65 3.80 5.10
C ALA A 310 -5.81 4.12 6.34
N LEU A 311 -5.55 3.10 7.18
CA LEU A 311 -4.85 3.26 8.46
C LEU A 311 -3.51 2.50 8.54
N THR A 312 -3.10 1.75 7.52
CA THR A 312 -1.79 1.06 7.50
C THR A 312 -0.80 1.66 6.51
N HIS A 313 -1.29 2.21 5.38
CA HIS A 313 -0.44 2.64 4.28
C HIS A 313 0.42 3.85 4.62
N ASP A 314 1.73 3.76 4.38
CA ASP A 314 2.73 4.79 4.70
C ASP A 314 2.34 6.22 4.30
N GLY A 315 1.73 6.38 3.12
CA GLY A 315 1.39 7.71 2.58
C GLY A 315 0.08 8.31 3.10
N MET A 316 -0.76 7.53 3.80
CA MET A 316 -2.12 7.94 4.18
C MET A 316 -2.43 7.74 5.67
N ARG A 317 -1.80 6.77 6.34
CA ARG A 317 -2.18 6.39 7.70
C ARG A 317 -2.14 7.54 8.71
N ASP A 318 -1.11 8.38 8.67
CA ASP A 318 -0.92 9.45 9.65
C ASP A 318 -1.98 10.53 9.41
N LYS A 319 -2.15 10.92 8.14
CA LYS A 319 -3.17 11.86 7.70
C LYS A 319 -4.60 11.40 8.05
N ASN A 320 -4.91 10.13 7.84
CA ASN A 320 -6.23 9.57 8.15
C ASN A 320 -6.40 9.37 9.67
N ALA A 321 -5.34 9.09 10.42
CA ALA A 321 -5.36 9.05 11.88
C ALA A 321 -5.63 10.43 12.48
N ASP A 322 -4.97 11.47 11.96
CA ASP A 322 -5.22 12.87 12.35
C ASP A 322 -6.67 13.24 12.05
N PHE A 323 -7.18 12.87 10.88
CA PHE A 323 -8.61 13.05 10.55
C PHE A 323 -9.53 12.41 11.60
N LEU A 324 -9.27 11.18 12.04
CA LEU A 324 -10.08 10.54 13.08
C LEU A 324 -10.00 11.29 14.41
N ALA A 325 -8.79 11.68 14.83
CA ALA A 325 -8.54 12.35 16.10
C ALA A 325 -9.16 13.76 16.16
N GLU A 326 -9.17 14.48 15.04
CA GLU A 326 -9.83 15.79 14.93
C GLU A 326 -11.35 15.68 14.88
N ARG A 327 -11.87 14.59 14.29
CA ARG A 327 -13.28 14.45 13.95
C ARG A 327 -14.12 13.80 15.04
N PHE A 328 -13.53 12.91 15.84
CA PHE A 328 -14.22 12.12 16.85
C PHE A 328 -13.53 12.27 18.21
N VAL A 329 -14.26 12.83 19.17
CA VAL A 329 -13.78 13.01 20.55
C VAL A 329 -13.98 11.74 21.38
N ASP A 330 -15.02 10.96 21.06
CA ASP A 330 -15.38 9.73 21.76
C ASP A 330 -14.71 8.50 21.15
N ASP A 331 -14.51 7.46 21.97
CA ASP A 331 -13.94 6.16 21.56
C ASP A 331 -14.89 5.33 20.66
N THR A 332 -16.12 5.80 20.45
CA THR A 332 -17.12 5.13 19.61
C THR A 332 -17.44 5.99 18.40
N PHE A 333 -17.06 5.52 17.22
CA PHE A 333 -17.33 6.22 15.97
C PHE A 333 -17.42 5.25 14.80
N SER A 334 -18.00 5.71 13.70
CA SER A 334 -18.21 4.96 12.47
C SER A 334 -18.07 5.86 11.24
N LEU A 335 -17.46 5.33 10.18
CA LEU A 335 -17.18 6.02 8.94
C LEU A 335 -17.50 5.11 7.75
N LEU A 336 -18.38 5.57 6.87
CA LEU A 336 -18.55 5.02 5.53
C LEU A 336 -17.78 5.89 4.53
N PHE A 337 -17.03 5.26 3.64
CA PHE A 337 -16.22 5.96 2.65
C PHE A 337 -16.12 5.19 1.34
N ARG A 338 -15.89 5.92 0.26
CA ARG A 338 -15.67 5.36 -1.06
C ARG A 338 -14.25 4.80 -1.17
N VAL A 339 -14.14 3.64 -1.80
CA VAL A 339 -12.87 3.00 -2.15
C VAL A 339 -12.81 2.84 -3.65
N ASP A 340 -11.96 3.62 -4.31
CA ASP A 340 -11.78 3.56 -5.75
C ASP A 340 -11.04 2.27 -6.14
N VAL A 341 -11.51 1.58 -7.18
CA VAL A 341 -10.92 0.33 -7.67
C VAL A 341 -10.41 0.53 -9.10
N VAL A 342 -9.11 0.30 -9.30
CA VAL A 342 -8.44 0.45 -10.59
C VAL A 342 -7.70 -0.84 -10.91
N LYS A 343 -8.04 -1.49 -12.03
CA LYS A 343 -7.44 -2.77 -12.45
C LYS A 343 -7.49 -3.83 -11.34
N ASP A 344 -8.66 -3.98 -10.71
CA ASP A 344 -8.91 -4.91 -9.60
C ASP A 344 -8.05 -4.66 -8.34
N GLU A 345 -7.42 -3.49 -8.24
CA GLU A 345 -6.72 -3.04 -7.05
C GLU A 345 -7.46 -1.88 -6.38
N ALA A 346 -7.76 -2.04 -5.09
CA ALA A 346 -8.29 -0.96 -4.28
C ALA A 346 -7.21 0.09 -4.03
N LEU A 347 -7.51 1.34 -4.36
CA LEU A 347 -6.70 2.49 -3.99
C LEU A 347 -6.90 2.81 -2.51
N THR A 348 -5.86 3.34 -1.86
CA THR A 348 -5.97 3.78 -0.47
C THR A 348 -6.85 5.03 -0.40
N PRO A 349 -7.96 5.01 0.36
CA PRO A 349 -8.82 6.17 0.49
C PRO A 349 -8.13 7.27 1.31
N ASP A 350 -8.29 8.50 0.85
CA ASP A 350 -7.88 9.72 1.55
C ASP A 350 -9.13 10.34 2.18
N TRP A 351 -9.31 10.19 3.49
CA TRP A 351 -10.52 10.63 4.18
C TRP A 351 -10.64 12.15 4.27
N THR A 352 -9.57 12.90 4.02
CA THR A 352 -9.65 14.37 3.96
C THR A 352 -9.99 14.87 2.56
N ALA A 353 -10.00 14.01 1.54
CA ALA A 353 -10.36 14.40 0.19
C ALA A 353 -11.89 14.56 0.06
N PRO A 354 -12.39 15.64 -0.57
CA PRO A 354 -13.81 15.86 -0.74
C PRO A 354 -14.51 14.70 -1.46
N GLY A 355 -15.62 14.23 -0.88
CA GLY A 355 -16.43 13.15 -1.45
C GLY A 355 -15.88 11.74 -1.23
N THR A 356 -14.77 11.57 -0.50
CA THR A 356 -14.30 10.24 -0.07
C THR A 356 -15.15 9.72 1.08
N VAL A 357 -15.31 10.51 2.15
CA VAL A 357 -16.21 10.16 3.26
C VAL A 357 -17.65 10.37 2.81
N LEU A 358 -18.44 9.31 2.93
CA LEU A 358 -19.84 9.27 2.50
C LEU A 358 -20.78 9.52 3.69
N HIS A 359 -20.40 9.03 4.87
CA HIS A 359 -21.13 9.24 6.11
C HIS A 359 -20.19 9.06 7.32
N SER A 360 -20.43 9.82 8.38
CA SER A 360 -19.67 9.78 9.63
C SER A 360 -20.62 9.86 10.82
N TRP A 361 -20.41 9.02 11.82
CA TRP A 361 -21.16 9.04 13.06
C TRP A 361 -20.23 8.94 14.29
N PRO A 362 -20.42 9.75 15.34
CA PRO A 362 -21.36 10.87 15.40
C PRO A 362 -21.06 11.96 14.36
N GLU A 363 -22.05 12.80 14.04
CA GLU A 363 -21.84 13.98 13.20
C GLU A 363 -20.86 14.96 13.87
N ALA A 364 -20.26 15.90 13.09
CA ALA A 364 -19.21 16.81 13.57
C ALA A 364 -19.79 17.98 14.35
#